data_AF-A0A2V7UV09-F1
#
_entry.id   AF-A0A2V7UV09-F1
#
_cell.length_a   1.000
_cell.length_b   1.000
_cell.length_c   1.000
_cell.angle_alpha   90.00
_cell.angle_beta   90.00
_cell.angle_gamma   90.00
#
_symmetry.space_group_name_H-M   'P 1'
#
loop_
_entity.id
_entity.type
_entity.pdbx_description
1 polymer ?
#
loop_
_entity_poly.entity_id
_entity_poly.type
_entity_poly.pdbx_seq_one_letter_code
_entity_poly.pdbx_strand_id
1 'polypeptide(L)'
;MSCESFEHHVVDLARGEALDDAARDLALAHAEGCLRCAARLDDERAVTGALRAFAARTAGAEAPPRVEDALRRAMRDPALMRGARAAIGRSRALELLLLGAAAAVLAAIVVVPPRLDRPWEPGPEVGSPARPAATAAPRAVAAAAALGGKQEFMALSYGEDLGELDSLQLVGVELSPTALAALGWPEVAAGQTGSVRAEVIVGHDGVARAIRFVD
;
A
#
# COMPACT_ATOMS: atom_id res chain seq x y z
N MET A 1 -18.16 -24.13 17.71
CA MET A 1 -17.55 -22.79 17.56
C MET A 1 -18.52 -21.82 16.93
N SER A 2 -18.25 -20.51 17.00
CA SER A 2 -18.98 -19.48 16.25
C SER A 2 -18.47 -19.37 14.81
N CYS A 3 -19.28 -18.82 13.90
CA CYS A 3 -18.85 -18.58 12.51
C CYS A 3 -17.65 -17.63 12.43
N GLU A 4 -17.59 -16.62 13.30
CA GLU A 4 -16.45 -15.68 13.37
C GLU A 4 -15.15 -16.39 13.74
N SER A 5 -15.19 -17.27 14.74
CA SER A 5 -14.03 -18.10 15.10
C SER A 5 -13.61 -19.03 13.96
N PHE A 6 -14.57 -19.54 13.17
CA PHE A 6 -14.28 -20.38 12.03
C PHE A 6 -13.53 -19.65 10.90
N GLU A 7 -13.87 -18.37 10.63
CA GLU A 7 -13.20 -17.56 9.59
C GLU A 7 -11.69 -17.42 9.85
N HIS A 8 -11.26 -17.47 11.11
CA HIS A 8 -9.83 -17.46 11.46
C HIS A 8 -9.09 -18.77 11.14
N HIS A 9 -9.81 -19.87 10.91
CA HIS A 9 -9.22 -21.19 10.66
C HIS A 9 -9.44 -21.70 9.23
N VAL A 10 -10.32 -21.07 8.45
CA VAL A 10 -10.77 -21.60 7.15
C VAL A 10 -9.64 -21.75 6.13
N VAL A 11 -8.70 -20.79 6.09
CA VAL A 11 -7.56 -20.82 5.15
C VAL A 11 -6.58 -21.94 5.54
N ASP A 12 -6.25 -22.06 6.82
CA ASP A 12 -5.32 -23.07 7.32
C ASP A 12 -5.90 -24.48 7.13
N LEU A 13 -7.20 -24.65 7.37
CA LEU A 13 -7.95 -25.88 7.08
C LEU A 13 -7.91 -26.25 5.60
N ALA A 14 -8.13 -25.29 4.71
CA ALA A 14 -8.12 -25.53 3.27
C ALA A 14 -6.72 -25.89 2.75
N ARG A 15 -5.68 -25.27 3.32
CA ARG A 15 -4.28 -25.59 3.03
C ARG A 15 -3.83 -26.88 3.69
N GLY A 16 -4.55 -27.41 4.68
CA GLY A 16 -4.08 -28.56 5.45
C GLY A 16 -2.83 -28.22 6.27
N GLU A 17 -2.71 -26.96 6.70
CA GLU A 17 -1.66 -26.54 7.62
C GLU A 17 -1.92 -27.10 9.02
N ALA A 18 -0.87 -27.13 9.84
CA ALA A 18 -0.90 -27.71 11.17
C ALA A 18 -1.68 -26.80 12.14
N LEU A 19 -2.98 -27.01 12.21
CA LEU A 19 -3.81 -26.61 13.34
C LEU A 19 -3.69 -27.64 14.47
N ASP A 20 -3.91 -27.20 15.70
CA ASP A 20 -4.18 -28.09 16.82
C ASP A 20 -5.31 -29.06 16.45
N ASP A 21 -5.17 -30.33 16.81
CA ASP A 21 -6.10 -31.39 16.38
C ASP A 21 -7.52 -31.13 16.90
N ALA A 22 -7.66 -30.65 18.13
CA ALA A 22 -8.97 -30.33 18.69
C ALA A 22 -9.59 -29.10 18.01
N ALA A 23 -8.78 -28.09 17.67
CA ALA A 23 -9.25 -26.93 16.91
C ALA A 23 -9.70 -27.33 15.49
N ARG A 24 -8.96 -28.23 14.82
CA ARG A 24 -9.31 -28.77 13.51
C ARG A 24 -10.64 -29.51 13.55
N ASP A 25 -10.81 -30.42 14.50
CA ASP A 25 -12.03 -31.23 14.64
C ASP A 25 -13.24 -30.35 14.96
N LEU A 26 -13.09 -29.36 15.85
CA LEU A 26 -14.14 -28.40 16.17
C LEU A 26 -14.56 -27.59 14.94
N ALA A 27 -13.62 -27.25 14.06
CA ALA A 27 -13.89 -26.47 12.86
C ALA A 27 -14.59 -27.29 11.79
N LEU A 28 -14.15 -28.53 11.57
CA LEU A 28 -14.79 -29.45 10.65
C LEU A 28 -16.22 -29.77 11.10
N ALA A 29 -16.42 -30.04 12.39
CA ALA A 29 -17.76 -30.25 12.96
C ALA A 29 -18.67 -29.02 12.78
N HIS A 30 -18.12 -27.80 12.86
CA HIS A 30 -18.90 -26.59 12.58
C HIS A 30 -19.27 -26.45 11.11
N ALA A 31 -18.34 -26.73 10.18
CA ALA A 31 -18.63 -26.71 8.75
C ALA A 31 -19.72 -27.74 8.40
N GLU A 32 -19.69 -28.94 8.99
CA GLU A 32 -20.75 -29.94 8.82
C GLU A 32 -22.13 -29.45 9.29
N GLY A 33 -22.18 -28.64 10.35
CA GLY A 33 -23.41 -28.09 10.90
C GLY A 33 -23.87 -26.75 10.29
N CYS A 34 -23.03 -26.07 9.50
CA CYS A 34 -23.27 -24.71 9.01
C CYS A 34 -23.01 -24.59 7.50
N LEU A 35 -24.09 -24.56 6.70
CA LEU A 35 -24.01 -24.51 5.23
C LEU A 35 -23.17 -23.35 4.69
N ARG A 36 -23.20 -22.18 5.34
CA ARG A 36 -22.39 -21.02 4.93
C ARG A 36 -20.90 -21.29 5.08
N CYS A 37 -20.49 -21.86 6.22
CA CYS A 37 -19.10 -22.17 6.51
C CYS A 37 -18.60 -23.37 5.69
N ALA A 38 -19.48 -24.34 5.40
CA ALA A 38 -19.19 -25.42 4.44
C ALA A 38 -18.86 -24.88 3.05
N ALA A 39 -19.75 -24.05 2.48
CA ALA A 39 -19.53 -23.46 1.16
C ALA A 39 -18.24 -22.64 1.11
N ARG A 40 -17.99 -21.83 2.16
CA ARG A 40 -16.75 -21.04 2.29
C ARG A 40 -15.49 -21.91 2.32
N LEU A 41 -15.52 -23.03 3.05
CA LEU A 41 -14.40 -23.97 3.12
C LEU A 41 -14.15 -24.68 1.78
N ASP A 42 -15.22 -25.03 1.07
CA ASP A 42 -15.11 -25.64 -0.26
C ASP A 42 -14.52 -24.67 -1.28
N ASP A 43 -14.91 -23.39 -1.25
CA ASP A 43 -14.30 -22.34 -2.08
C ASP A 43 -12.79 -22.22 -1.82
N GLU A 44 -12.38 -22.17 -0.55
CA GLU A 44 -10.96 -22.08 -0.18
C GLU A 44 -10.16 -23.33 -0.58
N ARG A 45 -10.75 -24.51 -0.45
CA ARG A 45 -10.16 -25.77 -0.94
C ARG A 45 -10.02 -25.77 -2.46
N ALA A 46 -10.99 -25.23 -3.18
CA ALA A 46 -10.95 -25.11 -4.64
C ALA A 46 -9.81 -24.18 -5.09
N VAL A 47 -9.67 -23.01 -4.45
CA VAL A 47 -8.57 -22.06 -4.71
C VAL A 47 -7.22 -22.71 -4.43
N THR A 48 -7.07 -23.33 -3.25
CA THR A 48 -5.83 -24.01 -2.86
C THR A 48 -5.48 -25.13 -3.85
N GLY A 49 -6.46 -25.93 -4.27
CA GLY A 49 -6.29 -26.97 -5.27
C GLY A 49 -5.83 -26.41 -6.62
N ALA A 50 -6.44 -25.31 -7.08
CA ALA A 50 -6.07 -24.65 -8.34
C ALA A 50 -4.63 -24.13 -8.31
N LEU A 51 -4.19 -23.52 -7.21
CA LEU A 51 -2.82 -23.03 -7.02
C LEU A 51 -1.81 -24.17 -6.99
N ARG A 52 -2.10 -25.27 -6.29
CA ARG A 52 -1.26 -26.47 -6.27
C ARG A 52 -1.14 -27.10 -7.66
N ALA A 53 -2.25 -27.18 -8.38
CA ALA A 53 -2.25 -27.69 -9.76
C ALA A 53 -1.44 -26.79 -10.70
N PHE A 54 -1.53 -25.46 -10.53
CA PHE A 54 -0.69 -24.51 -11.27
C PHE A 54 0.79 -24.72 -10.96
N ALA A 55 1.16 -24.77 -9.68
CA ALA A 55 2.53 -25.01 -9.25
C ALA A 55 3.09 -26.33 -9.81
N ALA A 56 2.30 -27.40 -9.79
CA ALA A 56 2.70 -28.69 -10.38
C ALA A 56 2.95 -28.59 -11.90
N ARG A 57 2.10 -27.85 -12.63
CA ARG A 57 2.29 -27.63 -14.08
C ARG A 57 3.55 -26.81 -14.38
N THR A 58 3.90 -25.87 -13.50
CA THR A 58 5.05 -24.98 -13.69
C THR A 58 6.31 -25.46 -12.98
N ALA A 59 6.29 -26.59 -12.27
CA ALA A 59 7.42 -27.06 -11.46
C ALA A 59 8.69 -27.30 -12.29
N GLY A 60 8.56 -27.69 -13.55
CA GLY A 60 9.68 -27.87 -14.48
C GLY A 60 10.01 -26.65 -15.33
N ALA A 61 9.34 -25.51 -15.13
CA ALA A 61 9.63 -24.28 -15.86
C ALA A 61 10.87 -23.61 -15.25
N GLU A 62 12.03 -23.85 -15.83
CA GLU A 62 13.28 -23.18 -15.44
C GLU A 62 13.50 -21.89 -16.23
N ALA A 63 14.14 -20.92 -15.59
CA ALA A 63 14.58 -19.71 -16.27
C ALA A 63 15.65 -20.08 -17.32
N PRO A 64 15.66 -19.45 -18.51
CA PRO A 64 16.71 -19.68 -19.49
C PRO A 64 18.11 -19.42 -18.87
N PRO A 65 19.16 -20.19 -19.22
CA PRO A 65 20.47 -20.09 -18.57
C PRO A 65 21.06 -18.67 -18.56
N ARG A 66 20.83 -17.92 -19.65
CA ARG A 66 21.23 -16.51 -19.78
C ARG A 66 20.65 -15.61 -18.67
N VAL A 67 19.41 -15.89 -18.23
CA VAL A 67 18.71 -15.13 -17.18
C VAL A 67 19.28 -15.50 -15.82
N GLU A 68 19.48 -16.79 -15.56
CA GLU A 68 20.10 -17.28 -14.32
C GLU A 68 21.51 -16.71 -14.15
N ASP A 69 22.33 -16.76 -15.20
CA ASP A 69 23.68 -16.21 -15.19
C ASP A 69 23.70 -14.68 -15.03
N ALA A 70 22.73 -13.98 -15.62
CA ALA A 70 22.57 -12.54 -15.43
C ALA A 70 22.18 -12.22 -13.98
N LEU A 71 21.25 -12.99 -13.39
CA LEU A 71 20.79 -12.80 -12.01
C LEU A 71 21.93 -13.07 -11.01
N ARG A 72 22.68 -14.17 -11.20
CA ARG A 72 23.83 -14.52 -10.37
C ARG A 72 24.91 -13.45 -10.43
N ARG A 73 25.17 -12.87 -11.60
CA ARG A 73 26.12 -11.74 -11.74
C ARG A 73 25.61 -10.50 -11.03
N ALA A 74 24.33 -10.15 -11.20
CA ALA A 74 23.72 -8.99 -10.54
C ALA A 74 23.71 -9.10 -9.01
N MET A 75 23.52 -10.31 -8.45
CA MET A 75 23.58 -10.55 -7.01
C MET A 75 25.00 -10.54 -6.44
N ARG A 76 25.98 -11.06 -7.19
CA ARG A 76 27.40 -11.04 -6.78
C ARG A 76 28.03 -9.66 -6.86
N ASP A 77 27.43 -8.76 -7.63
CA ASP A 77 27.89 -7.38 -7.74
C ASP A 77 27.01 -6.43 -6.90
N PRO A 78 27.35 -6.18 -5.63
CA PRO A 78 26.66 -5.19 -4.80
C PRO A 78 26.78 -3.75 -5.36
N ALA A 79 27.66 -3.48 -6.34
CA ALA A 79 27.71 -2.19 -7.03
C ALA A 79 26.60 -2.03 -8.07
N LEU A 80 26.13 -3.11 -8.73
CA LEU A 80 24.97 -3.06 -9.62
C LEU A 80 23.66 -2.79 -8.86
N MET A 81 23.49 -3.37 -7.67
CA MET A 81 22.34 -3.09 -6.80
C MET A 81 22.37 -1.68 -6.19
N ARG A 82 23.57 -1.12 -5.94
CA ARG A 82 23.74 0.30 -5.56
C ARG A 82 23.53 1.24 -6.76
N GLY A 83 23.97 0.85 -7.95
CA GLY A 83 23.78 1.60 -9.20
C GLY A 83 22.31 1.68 -9.64
N ALA A 84 21.54 0.62 -9.47
CA ALA A 84 20.09 0.63 -9.70
C ALA A 84 19.36 1.59 -8.74
N ARG A 85 19.76 1.62 -7.45
CA ARG A 85 19.26 2.61 -6.48
C ARG A 85 19.72 4.04 -6.82
N ALA A 86 20.94 4.23 -7.31
CA ALA A 86 21.47 5.53 -7.72
C ALA A 86 20.83 6.06 -9.02
N ALA A 87 20.42 5.18 -9.94
CA ALA A 87 19.69 5.54 -11.15
C ALA A 87 18.32 6.15 -10.82
N ILE A 88 17.68 5.70 -9.74
CA ILE A 88 16.46 6.31 -9.19
C ILE A 88 16.78 7.68 -8.56
N GLY A 89 17.97 7.87 -7.99
CA GLY A 89 18.43 9.16 -7.44
C GLY A 89 18.84 10.23 -8.46
N ARG A 90 18.94 9.90 -9.76
CA ARG A 90 19.24 10.88 -10.83
C ARG A 90 18.13 11.91 -11.02
N SER A 91 16.90 11.62 -10.57
CA SER A 91 15.77 12.57 -10.58
C SER A 91 16.03 13.79 -9.70
N ARG A 92 16.64 13.62 -8.52
CA ARG A 92 16.89 14.72 -7.57
C ARG A 92 17.87 15.78 -8.07
N ALA A 93 18.84 15.40 -8.90
CA ALA A 93 19.78 16.37 -9.49
C ALA A 93 19.09 17.26 -10.55
N LEU A 94 18.15 16.69 -11.31
CA LEU A 94 17.32 17.43 -12.27
C LEU A 94 16.31 18.32 -11.54
N GLU A 95 15.68 17.82 -10.45
CA GLU A 95 14.78 18.61 -9.60
C GLU A 95 15.49 19.83 -8.98
N LEU A 96 16.73 19.67 -8.50
CA LEU A 96 17.49 20.80 -7.94
C LEU A 96 17.86 21.85 -8.99
N LEU A 97 18.14 21.43 -10.23
CA LEU A 97 18.35 22.36 -11.36
C LEU A 97 17.07 23.11 -11.74
N LEU A 98 15.91 22.42 -11.73
CA LEU A 98 14.60 23.01 -12.02
C LEU A 98 14.14 23.97 -10.91
N LEU A 99 14.38 23.64 -9.64
CA LEU A 99 14.12 24.53 -8.49
C LEU A 99 14.97 25.81 -8.54
N GLY A 100 16.24 25.69 -8.95
CA GLY A 100 17.11 26.84 -9.17
C GLY A 100 16.57 27.80 -10.25
N ALA A 101 16.03 27.25 -11.35
CA ALA A 101 15.40 28.05 -12.40
C ALA A 101 14.10 28.74 -11.93
N ALA A 102 13.26 28.04 -11.16
CA ALA A 102 12.03 28.60 -10.62
C ALA A 102 12.29 29.77 -9.63
N ALA A 103 13.32 29.66 -8.79
CA ALA A 103 13.73 30.74 -7.90
C ALA A 103 14.17 32.00 -8.65
N ALA A 104 14.87 31.85 -9.78
CA ALA A 104 15.27 32.96 -10.64
C ALA A 104 14.07 33.66 -11.30
N VAL A 105 13.04 32.90 -11.71
CA VAL A 105 11.80 33.45 -12.28
C VAL A 105 10.99 34.22 -11.23
N LEU A 106 10.85 33.68 -10.01
CA LEU A 106 10.18 34.36 -8.90
C LEU A 106 10.86 35.68 -8.53
N ALA A 107 12.20 35.70 -8.50
CA ALA A 107 12.95 36.94 -8.29
C ALA A 107 12.67 37.99 -9.37
N ALA A 108 12.48 37.57 -10.62
CA ALA A 108 12.13 38.48 -11.73
C ALA A 108 10.70 39.04 -11.61
N ILE A 109 9.74 38.26 -11.09
CA ILE A 109 8.35 38.70 -10.88
C ILE A 109 8.23 39.76 -9.77
N VAL A 110 9.02 39.64 -8.69
CA VAL A 110 8.99 40.60 -7.57
C VAL A 110 9.53 41.99 -7.95
N VAL A 111 10.45 42.05 -8.93
CA VAL A 111 11.08 43.31 -9.36
C VAL A 111 10.23 44.09 -10.37
N VAL A 112 9.26 43.44 -11.02
CA VAL A 112 8.41 44.07 -12.05
C VAL A 112 6.99 44.28 -11.50
N PRO A 113 6.59 45.50 -11.10
CA PRO A 113 5.25 45.73 -10.59
C PRO A 113 4.22 45.58 -11.72
N PRO A 114 3.19 44.73 -11.56
CA PRO A 114 2.15 44.59 -12.56
C PRO A 114 1.29 45.86 -12.59
N ARG A 115 1.27 46.55 -13.73
CA ARG A 115 0.22 47.52 -14.03
C ARG A 115 -1.01 46.74 -14.49
N LEU A 116 -1.97 46.55 -13.59
CA LEU A 116 -3.27 45.94 -13.92
C LEU A 116 -4.38 46.66 -13.16
N ASP A 117 -4.77 47.83 -13.68
CA ASP A 117 -6.12 48.35 -13.48
C ASP A 117 -7.03 47.66 -14.50
N ARG A 118 -7.87 46.74 -14.00
CA ARG A 118 -9.16 46.44 -14.63
C ARG A 118 -10.20 46.26 -13.53
N PRO A 119 -11.21 47.15 -13.44
CA PRO A 119 -12.37 46.90 -12.61
C PRO A 119 -13.14 45.70 -13.15
N TRP A 120 -13.37 44.74 -12.27
CA TRP A 120 -14.21 43.57 -12.46
C TRP A 120 -15.68 44.00 -12.56
N GLU A 121 -16.36 43.66 -13.65
CA GLU A 121 -17.82 43.74 -13.75
C GLU A 121 -18.46 42.37 -13.43
N PRO A 122 -19.51 42.32 -12.57
CA PRO A 122 -20.21 41.08 -12.26
C PRO A 122 -21.22 40.71 -13.35
N GLY A 123 -21.07 39.53 -13.94
CA GLY A 123 -22.05 38.90 -14.82
C GLY A 123 -23.21 38.24 -14.06
N PRO A 124 -24.37 38.01 -14.70
CA PRO A 124 -25.63 37.71 -14.04
C PRO A 124 -25.74 36.29 -13.50
N GLU A 125 -26.38 36.17 -12.35
CA GLU A 125 -26.69 34.93 -11.66
C GLU A 125 -27.63 34.04 -12.48
N VAL A 126 -27.19 32.82 -12.78
CA VAL A 126 -28.05 31.72 -13.21
C VAL A 126 -28.15 30.75 -12.04
N GLY A 127 -29.36 30.66 -11.49
CA GLY A 127 -29.64 29.85 -10.32
C GLY A 127 -29.92 28.37 -10.61
N SER A 128 -29.85 27.64 -9.51
CA SER A 128 -30.56 26.39 -9.17
C SER A 128 -29.90 25.04 -9.51
N PRO A 129 -30.20 23.95 -8.77
CA PRO A 129 -30.80 23.85 -7.43
C PRO A 129 -29.98 22.98 -6.45
N ALA A 130 -30.29 23.14 -5.17
CA ALA A 130 -29.84 22.30 -4.08
C ALA A 130 -30.73 21.06 -3.86
N ARG A 131 -30.13 20.08 -3.14
CA ARG A 131 -30.67 19.03 -2.25
C ARG A 131 -30.94 17.61 -2.81
N PRO A 132 -30.97 16.55 -1.96
CA PRO A 132 -30.86 16.53 -0.49
C PRO A 132 -29.86 15.53 0.12
N ALA A 133 -29.64 15.70 1.43
CA ALA A 133 -28.95 14.79 2.33
C ALA A 133 -29.78 13.53 2.69
N ALA A 134 -29.11 12.39 2.89
CA ALA A 134 -29.64 11.21 3.57
C ALA A 134 -28.51 10.43 4.30
N THR A 135 -28.39 10.71 5.60
CA THR A 135 -28.30 9.84 6.79
C THR A 135 -27.74 8.40 6.73
N ALA A 136 -26.66 8.17 7.54
CA ALA A 136 -26.24 6.99 8.37
C ALA A 136 -26.07 5.58 7.71
N ALA A 137 -25.09 4.69 7.97
CA ALA A 137 -23.97 4.44 8.92
C ALA A 137 -23.04 3.35 8.25
N PRO A 138 -21.93 2.76 8.81
CA PRO A 138 -21.62 2.51 10.22
C PRO A 138 -20.26 3.02 10.74
N ARG A 139 -20.28 3.25 12.04
CA ARG A 139 -19.27 3.81 12.93
C ARG A 139 -18.39 2.67 13.48
N ALA A 140 -17.51 2.10 12.66
CA ALA A 140 -16.55 1.07 13.12
C ALA A 140 -15.16 1.10 12.45
N VAL A 141 -14.93 1.96 11.44
CA VAL A 141 -13.58 2.14 10.83
C VAL A 141 -12.87 3.40 11.36
N ALA A 142 -13.57 4.23 12.13
CA ALA A 142 -13.10 5.55 12.58
C ALA A 142 -12.27 5.53 13.89
N ALA A 143 -11.91 4.36 14.42
CA ALA A 143 -11.11 4.27 15.65
C ALA A 143 -9.61 4.05 15.43
N ALA A 144 -9.17 3.75 14.20
CA ALA A 144 -7.75 3.72 13.83
C ALA A 144 -7.31 4.94 13.01
N ALA A 145 -8.27 5.72 12.48
CA ALA A 145 -8.01 6.92 11.67
C ALA A 145 -7.81 8.20 12.50
N ALA A 146 -7.77 8.10 13.82
CA ALA A 146 -7.83 9.25 14.72
C ALA A 146 -6.71 9.24 15.77
N LEU A 147 -5.47 9.05 15.35
CA LEU A 147 -4.26 9.46 16.08
C LEU A 147 -3.14 9.62 15.04
N GLY A 148 -2.79 10.86 14.72
CA GLY A 148 -1.64 11.17 13.88
C GLY A 148 -1.91 12.19 12.79
N GLY A 149 -1.50 13.44 13.03
CA GLY A 149 -1.34 14.42 11.95
C GLY A 149 -0.35 13.91 10.90
N LYS A 150 -0.13 14.69 9.83
CA LYS A 150 0.76 14.41 8.69
C LYS A 150 2.25 14.14 9.03
N GLN A 151 2.57 13.84 10.28
CA GLN A 151 3.91 13.68 10.84
C GLN A 151 4.05 12.39 11.68
N GLU A 152 2.97 11.67 11.97
CA GLU A 152 3.00 10.47 12.84
C GLU A 152 3.05 9.17 12.01
N PHE A 153 3.83 8.19 12.46
CA PHE A 153 3.95 6.89 11.81
C PHE A 153 2.74 6.02 12.14
N MET A 154 2.01 5.59 11.11
CA MET A 154 0.94 4.61 11.23
C MET A 154 1.51 3.19 11.11
N ALA A 155 1.23 2.35 12.10
CA ALA A 155 1.63 0.94 12.08
C ALA A 155 0.93 0.18 10.95
N LEU A 156 1.69 -0.66 10.24
CA LEU A 156 1.19 -1.55 9.19
C LEU A 156 0.90 -2.92 9.81
N SER A 157 -0.32 -3.42 9.67
CA SER A 157 -0.82 -4.66 10.31
C SER A 157 -0.13 -5.96 9.85
N TYR A 158 0.84 -5.89 8.93
CA TYR A 158 1.49 -7.06 8.32
C TYR A 158 2.84 -7.44 8.96
N GLY A 159 3.18 -6.92 10.14
CA GLY A 159 4.38 -7.31 10.89
C GLY A 159 4.04 -7.70 12.32
N GLU A 160 4.73 -8.71 12.84
CA GLU A 160 4.72 -9.01 14.29
C GLU A 160 5.10 -7.77 15.11
N ASP A 161 4.60 -7.73 16.34
CA ASP A 161 4.78 -6.62 17.28
C ASP A 161 6.26 -6.21 17.39
N LEU A 162 6.53 -4.91 17.59
CA LEU A 162 7.88 -4.31 17.55
C LEU A 162 8.81 -4.75 18.70
N GLY A 163 8.46 -5.82 19.43
CA GLY A 163 9.25 -6.39 20.51
C GLY A 163 10.57 -6.96 20.00
N GLU A 164 11.67 -6.32 20.40
CA GLU A 164 13.05 -6.81 20.27
C GLU A 164 13.64 -6.85 18.85
N LEU A 165 13.36 -5.85 18.01
CA LEU A 165 14.04 -5.69 16.71
C LEU A 165 15.24 -4.75 16.83
N ASP A 166 16.43 -5.33 16.96
CA ASP A 166 17.73 -4.63 17.11
C ASP A 166 18.16 -3.78 15.88
N SER A 167 17.38 -3.75 14.79
CA SER A 167 17.61 -2.80 13.69
C SER A 167 16.34 -2.46 12.90
N LEU A 168 15.97 -1.18 12.96
CA LEU A 168 14.91 -0.56 12.16
C LEU A 168 15.56 0.41 11.15
N GLN A 169 15.15 0.33 9.90
CA GLN A 169 15.61 1.21 8.84
C GLN A 169 14.48 2.12 8.37
N LEU A 170 14.76 3.42 8.25
CA LEU A 170 13.83 4.39 7.66
C LEU A 170 14.11 4.54 6.15
N VAL A 171 13.07 4.35 5.33
CA VAL A 171 13.16 4.41 3.86
C VAL A 171 12.15 5.41 3.32
N GLY A 172 12.62 6.43 2.60
CA GLY A 172 11.76 7.34 1.85
C GLY A 172 11.30 6.73 0.53
N VAL A 173 10.01 6.74 0.27
CA VAL A 173 9.37 6.20 -0.94
C VAL A 173 8.45 7.23 -1.59
N GLU A 174 8.25 7.13 -2.90
CA GLU A 174 7.30 7.93 -3.64
C GLU A 174 6.21 7.00 -4.20
N LEU A 175 4.97 7.26 -3.81
CA LEU A 175 3.81 6.44 -4.12
C LEU A 175 2.91 7.18 -5.12
N SER A 176 2.42 6.46 -6.13
CA SER A 176 1.40 7.02 -7.02
C SER A 176 0.03 7.01 -6.34
N PRO A 177 -0.89 7.91 -6.73
CA PRO A 177 -2.28 7.90 -6.24
C PRO A 177 -2.97 6.54 -6.43
N THR A 178 -2.65 5.83 -7.52
CA THR A 178 -3.15 4.48 -7.79
C THR A 178 -2.64 3.46 -6.79
N ALA A 179 -1.36 3.54 -6.40
CA ALA A 179 -0.79 2.66 -5.38
C ALA A 179 -1.39 2.93 -3.99
N LEU A 180 -1.65 4.20 -3.66
CA LEU A 180 -2.32 4.58 -2.41
C LEU A 180 -3.76 4.05 -2.35
N ALA A 181 -4.51 4.16 -3.45
CA ALA A 181 -5.85 3.61 -3.54
C ALA A 181 -5.84 2.07 -3.35
N ALA A 182 -4.89 1.38 -3.97
CA ALA A 182 -4.72 -0.07 -3.80
C ALA A 182 -4.33 -0.49 -2.37
N LEU A 183 -3.61 0.38 -1.64
CA LEU A 183 -3.23 0.17 -0.25
C LEU A 183 -4.32 0.58 0.75
N GLY A 184 -5.48 1.06 0.29
CA GLY A 184 -6.60 1.45 1.16
C GLY A 184 -6.56 2.90 1.66
N TRP A 185 -5.77 3.77 1.01
CA TRP A 185 -5.61 5.18 1.38
C TRP A 185 -6.15 6.14 0.30
N PRO A 186 -7.43 6.02 -0.12
CA PRO A 186 -7.98 6.86 -1.18
C PRO A 186 -8.12 8.33 -0.78
N GLU A 187 -8.23 8.63 0.52
CA GLU A 187 -8.33 10.00 1.03
C GLU A 187 -7.03 10.79 0.87
N VAL A 188 -5.88 10.13 1.03
CA VAL A 188 -4.56 10.74 0.78
C VAL A 188 -4.37 11.00 -0.72
N ALA A 189 -4.95 10.15 -1.57
CA ALA A 189 -4.96 10.32 -3.02
C ALA A 189 -5.94 11.42 -3.50
N ALA A 190 -7.01 11.70 -2.74
CA ALA A 190 -8.05 12.64 -3.13
C ALA A 190 -7.53 14.08 -3.11
N GLY A 191 -7.29 14.65 -4.30
CA GLY A 191 -6.86 16.04 -4.47
C GLY A 191 -5.37 16.21 -4.83
N GLN A 192 -4.59 15.14 -4.89
CA GLN A 192 -3.18 15.18 -5.30
C GLN A 192 -3.01 14.58 -6.71
N THR A 193 -2.49 15.38 -7.66
CA THR A 193 -2.25 14.98 -9.05
C THR A 193 -0.81 14.48 -9.31
N GLY A 194 -0.02 14.31 -8.26
CA GLY A 194 1.40 13.91 -8.32
C GLY A 194 1.74 12.71 -7.42
N SER A 195 3.04 12.35 -7.38
CA SER A 195 3.56 11.35 -6.45
C SER A 195 3.48 11.85 -5.02
N VAL A 196 2.97 11.02 -4.12
CA VAL A 196 2.94 11.29 -2.67
C VAL A 196 4.18 10.70 -2.05
N ARG A 197 4.95 11.52 -1.33
CA ARG A 197 6.14 11.06 -0.61
C ARG A 197 5.73 10.46 0.74
N ALA A 198 6.35 9.36 1.10
CA ALA A 198 6.15 8.71 2.38
C ALA A 198 7.47 8.22 2.95
N GLU A 199 7.53 8.09 4.27
CA GLU A 199 8.62 7.41 4.96
C GLU A 199 8.08 6.12 5.56
N VAL A 200 8.78 5.02 5.30
CA VAL A 200 8.42 3.68 5.73
C VAL A 200 9.50 3.14 6.67
N ILE A 201 9.10 2.63 7.83
CA ILE A 201 9.96 1.88 8.73
C ILE A 201 9.98 0.44 8.26
N VAL A 202 11.18 -0.09 8.03
CA VAL A 202 11.42 -1.45 7.55
C VAL A 202 12.28 -2.18 8.58
N GLY A 203 11.89 -3.41 8.94
CA GLY A 203 12.69 -4.26 9.81
C GLY A 203 13.91 -4.85 9.10
N HIS A 204 14.79 -5.51 9.84
CA HIS A 204 15.94 -6.25 9.29
C HIS A 204 15.53 -7.33 8.27
N ASP A 205 14.34 -7.88 8.45
CA ASP A 205 13.66 -8.84 7.58
C ASP A 205 13.19 -8.25 6.24
N GLY A 206 13.29 -6.92 6.06
CA GLY A 206 12.78 -6.23 4.88
C GLY A 206 11.28 -6.00 4.90
N VAL A 207 10.59 -6.31 6.00
CA VAL A 207 9.14 -6.14 6.13
C VAL A 207 8.83 -4.71 6.56
N ALA A 208 7.85 -4.08 5.89
CA ALA A 208 7.37 -2.75 6.24
C ALA A 208 6.49 -2.81 7.49
N ARG A 209 6.80 -1.97 8.48
CA ARG A 209 6.21 -1.99 9.82
C ARG A 209 5.43 -0.74 10.16
N ALA A 210 5.82 0.41 9.60
CA ALA A 210 5.05 1.63 9.73
C ALA A 210 5.24 2.55 8.53
N ILE A 211 4.27 3.43 8.25
CA ILE A 211 4.32 4.43 7.20
C ILE A 211 3.84 5.79 7.72
N ARG A 212 4.51 6.87 7.32
CA ARG A 212 3.97 8.23 7.40
C ARG A 212 4.03 8.89 6.03
N PHE A 213 3.08 9.76 5.74
CA PHE A 213 3.11 10.60 4.55
C PHE A 213 3.82 11.91 4.86
N VAL A 214 4.55 12.46 3.89
CA VAL A 214 5.22 13.75 4.01
C VAL A 214 4.76 14.64 2.86
N ASP A 215 4.44 15.90 3.18
CA ASP A 215 4.04 16.94 2.21
C ASP A 215 5.25 17.39 1.33
#